data_AF-A0A3C1CCI0-F1
#
_entry.id   AF-A0A3C1CCI0-F1
#
_cell.length_a   1.000
_cell.length_b   1.000
_cell.length_c   1.000
_cell.angle_alpha   90.00
_cell.angle_beta   90.00
_cell.angle_gamma   90.00
#
_symmetry.space_group_name_H-M   'P 1'
#
loop_
_entity.id
_entity.type
_entity.pdbx_description
1 polymer ?
#
loop_
_entity_poly.entity_id
_entity_poly.type
_entity_poly.pdbx_seq_one_letter_code
_entity_poly.pdbx_strand_id
1 'polypeptide(L)'
;MDNIGIAEKLELLSKLLDIHGADPFKAKAFAAASFTIDKLPYPLFNTPVDKWRSIRGIGASVTNALSQLQETGTIDLLEELLKNTPPGVIEMLQIKGIGPKKIHTIWKEMGIESMGELLYAC
;
A
#
# COMPACT_ATOMS: atom_id res chain seq x y z
N MET A 1 10.94 11.58 -7.21
CA MET A 1 9.55 11.21 -6.85
C MET A 1 8.99 12.30 -5.97
N ASP A 2 7.75 12.71 -6.18
CA ASP A 2 7.04 13.71 -5.37
C ASP A 2 6.22 13.05 -4.26
N ASN A 3 5.61 13.85 -3.38
CA ASN A 3 4.84 13.34 -2.25
C ASN A 3 3.63 12.51 -2.67
N ILE A 4 2.99 12.88 -3.78
CA ILE A 4 1.84 12.15 -4.34
C ILE A 4 2.27 10.74 -4.73
N GLY A 5 3.35 10.59 -5.51
CA GLY A 5 3.87 9.28 -5.88
C GLY A 5 4.31 8.43 -4.68
N ILE A 6 4.88 9.06 -3.65
CA ILE A 6 5.24 8.36 -2.40
C ILE A 6 3.96 7.86 -1.69
N ALA A 7 2.97 8.73 -1.54
CA ALA A 7 1.72 8.41 -0.86
C ALA A 7 0.97 7.28 -1.57
N GLU A 8 0.90 7.29 -2.90
CA GLU A 8 0.29 6.23 -3.72
C GLU A 8 0.97 4.87 -3.50
N LYS A 9 2.31 4.83 -3.48
CA LYS A 9 3.08 3.60 -3.25
C LYS A 9 2.83 3.02 -1.85
N LEU A 10 2.80 3.88 -0.83
CA LEU A 10 2.52 3.47 0.55
C LEU A 10 1.05 3.04 0.74
N GLU A 11 0.12 3.71 0.07
CA GLU A 11 -1.30 3.34 0.08
C GLU A 11 -1.51 1.97 -0.56
N LEU A 12 -0.90 1.73 -1.72
CA LEU A 12 -0.95 0.43 -2.40
C LEU A 12 -0.36 -0.67 -1.52
N LEU A 13 0.81 -0.42 -0.90
CA LEU A 13 1.41 -1.36 0.05
C LEU A 13 0.48 -1.68 1.22
N SER A 14 -0.16 -0.67 1.82
CA SER A 14 -1.15 -0.88 2.88
C SER A 14 -2.31 -1.75 2.42
N LYS A 15 -2.88 -1.46 1.24
CA LYS A 15 -4.01 -2.22 0.68
C LYS A 15 -3.64 -3.67 0.42
N LEU A 16 -2.45 -3.92 -0.11
CA LEU A 16 -1.98 -5.28 -0.36
C LEU A 16 -1.72 -6.05 0.95
N LEU A 17 -1.15 -5.41 1.97
CA LEU A 17 -1.01 -6.04 3.29
C LEU A 17 -2.36 -6.47 3.85
N ASP A 18 -3.38 -5.62 3.75
CA ASP A 18 -4.75 -5.97 4.17
C ASP A 18 -5.33 -7.12 3.32
N ILE A 19 -5.17 -7.08 1.99
CA ILE A 19 -5.64 -8.14 1.07
C ILE A 19 -4.97 -9.48 1.39
N HIS A 20 -3.69 -9.49 1.75
CA HIS A 20 -2.96 -10.70 2.09
C HIS A 20 -3.24 -11.19 3.52
N GLY A 21 -4.00 -10.44 4.33
CA GLY A 21 -4.21 -10.76 5.74
C GLY A 21 -2.91 -10.69 6.55
N ALA A 22 -1.96 -9.87 6.11
CA ALA A 22 -0.66 -9.69 6.75
C ALA A 22 -0.79 -8.82 8.02
N ASP A 23 0.35 -8.36 8.55
CA ASP A 23 0.40 -7.57 9.79
C ASP A 23 -0.50 -6.31 9.73
N PRO A 24 -1.61 -6.27 10.49
CA PRO A 24 -2.56 -5.17 10.45
C PRO A 24 -2.00 -3.87 11.06
N PHE A 25 -0.97 -3.96 11.90
CA PHE A 25 -0.29 -2.77 12.43
C PHE A 25 0.57 -2.12 11.35
N LYS A 26 1.28 -2.93 10.54
CA LYS A 26 2.04 -2.42 9.40
C LYS A 26 1.13 -1.81 8.34
N ALA A 27 0.03 -2.47 7.98
CA ALA A 27 -0.94 -1.92 7.05
C ALA A 27 -1.42 -0.53 7.49
N LYS A 28 -1.91 -0.42 8.74
CA LYS A 28 -2.32 0.87 9.32
C LYS A 28 -1.22 1.92 9.35
N ALA A 29 0.02 1.53 9.64
CA ALA A 29 1.15 2.45 9.66
C ALA A 29 1.45 3.02 8.27
N PHE A 30 1.45 2.19 7.22
CA PHE A 30 1.65 2.65 5.84
C PHE A 30 0.50 3.51 5.33
N ALA A 31 -0.76 3.17 5.65
CA ALA A 31 -1.92 4.02 5.34
C ALA A 31 -1.83 5.39 6.04
N ALA A 32 -1.48 5.43 7.32
CA ALA A 32 -1.33 6.68 8.07
C ALA A 32 -0.20 7.54 7.53
N ALA A 33 0.93 6.92 7.15
CA ALA A 33 2.05 7.60 6.53
C ALA A 33 1.69 8.16 5.15
N SER A 34 1.03 7.38 4.30
CA SER A 34 0.55 7.82 2.99
C SER A 34 -0.27 9.11 3.10
N PHE A 35 -1.29 9.11 3.96
CA PHE A 35 -2.14 10.29 4.20
C PHE A 35 -1.37 11.49 4.75
N THR A 36 -0.37 11.25 5.60
CA THR A 36 0.43 12.34 6.17
C THR A 36 1.36 12.96 5.13
N ILE A 37 2.00 12.13 4.30
CA ILE A 37 2.97 12.55 3.29
C ILE A 37 2.28 13.31 2.15
N ASP A 38 1.12 12.84 1.70
CA ASP A 38 0.29 13.51 0.69
C ASP A 38 -0.02 14.97 1.06
N LYS A 39 -0.17 15.24 2.36
CA LYS A 39 -0.51 16.57 2.91
C LYS A 39 0.69 17.42 3.29
N LEU A 40 1.91 16.94 3.12
CA LEU A 40 3.09 17.72 3.47
C LEU A 40 3.20 18.94 2.54
N PRO A 41 3.39 20.16 3.07
CA PRO A 41 3.51 21.38 2.26
C PRO A 41 4.88 21.53 1.58
N TYR A 42 5.74 20.53 1.71
CA TYR A 42 7.09 20.49 1.16
C TYR A 42 7.43 19.07 0.66
N PRO A 43 8.36 18.92 -0.31
CA PRO A 43 8.79 17.61 -0.76
C PRO A 43 9.54 16.84 0.34
N LEU A 44 9.05 15.65 0.71
CA LEU A 44 9.62 14.85 1.79
C LEU A 44 11.08 14.49 1.54
N PHE A 45 11.40 14.03 0.32
CA PHE A 45 12.76 13.62 -0.05
C PHE A 45 13.77 14.77 -0.15
N ASN A 46 13.33 16.03 -0.03
CA ASN A 46 14.23 17.18 0.11
C ASN A 46 14.60 17.45 1.58
N THR A 47 14.07 16.65 2.52
CA THR A 47 14.39 16.74 3.95
C THR A 47 15.33 15.62 4.39
N PRO A 48 16.22 15.87 5.37
CA PRO A 48 17.09 14.84 5.91
C PRO A 48 16.32 13.64 6.48
N VAL A 49 16.83 12.43 6.24
CA VAL A 49 16.20 11.16 6.66
C VAL A 49 15.95 11.10 8.17
N ASP A 50 16.85 11.68 8.97
CA ASP A 50 16.73 11.76 10.44
C ASP A 50 15.47 12.52 10.88
N LYS A 51 14.97 13.46 10.07
CA LYS A 51 13.76 14.22 10.37
C LYS A 51 12.48 13.46 10.05
N TRP A 52 12.51 12.42 9.24
CA TRP A 52 11.28 11.73 8.82
C TRP A 52 10.55 11.10 10.01
N ARG A 53 11.27 10.52 10.97
CA ARG A 53 10.67 9.91 12.19
C ARG A 53 10.00 10.92 13.12
N SER A 54 10.27 12.21 12.96
CA SER A 54 9.57 13.26 13.72
C SER A 54 8.16 13.54 13.17
N ILE A 55 7.87 13.09 11.95
CA ILE A 55 6.57 13.26 11.30
C ILE A 55 5.62 12.21 11.87
N ARG A 56 4.46 12.66 12.37
CA ARG A 56 3.41 11.78 12.90
C ARG A 56 3.06 10.71 11.87
N GLY A 57 2.98 9.45 12.30
CA GLY A 57 2.64 8.33 11.42
C GLY A 57 3.83 7.72 10.67
N ILE A 58 5.02 8.34 10.72
CA ILE A 58 6.25 7.77 10.15
C ILE A 58 7.07 7.08 11.24
N GLY A 59 6.86 5.77 11.40
CA GLY A 59 7.66 4.90 12.26
C GLY A 59 8.82 4.22 11.53
N ALA A 60 9.53 3.31 12.22
CA ALA A 60 10.71 2.63 11.69
C ALA A 60 10.46 1.88 10.37
N SER A 61 9.35 1.14 10.25
CA SER A 61 9.01 0.42 9.01
C SER A 61 8.73 1.35 7.83
N VAL A 62 8.10 2.49 8.10
CA VAL A 62 7.82 3.52 7.08
C VAL A 62 9.12 4.19 6.66
N THR A 63 9.97 4.58 7.62
CA THR A 63 11.30 5.15 7.30
C THR A 63 12.09 4.21 6.40
N ASN A 64 12.12 2.91 6.70
CA ASN A 64 12.82 1.94 5.86
C ASN A 64 12.26 1.90 4.43
N ALA A 65 10.93 1.80 4.28
CA ALA A 65 10.29 1.81 2.97
C ALA A 65 10.56 3.12 2.19
N LEU A 66 10.57 4.27 2.87
CA LEU A 66 10.90 5.55 2.26
C LEU A 66 12.36 5.63 1.80
N SER A 67 13.29 5.08 2.58
CA SER A 67 14.70 5.01 2.20
C SER A 67 14.89 4.15 0.95
N GLN A 68 14.25 2.97 0.89
CA GLN A 68 14.25 2.14 -0.31
C GLN A 68 13.69 2.91 -1.51
N LEU A 69 12.54 3.55 -1.33
CA LEU A 69 11.90 4.31 -2.40
C LEU A 69 12.75 5.50 -2.88
N GLN A 70 13.55 6.11 -2.01
CA GLN A 70 14.50 7.17 -2.38
C GLN A 70 15.73 6.62 -3.12
N GLU A 71 16.25 5.47 -2.71
CA GLU A 71 17.49 4.88 -3.24
C GLU A 71 17.27 4.09 -4.54
N THR A 72 16.24 3.25 -4.58
CA THR A 72 15.98 2.30 -5.68
C THR A 72 14.74 2.66 -6.50
N GLY A 73 13.86 3.53 -5.98
CA GLY A 73 12.57 3.82 -6.60
C GLY A 73 11.50 2.74 -6.38
N THR A 74 11.81 1.70 -5.59
CA THR A 74 10.90 0.58 -5.28
C THR A 74 10.87 0.31 -3.77
N ILE A 75 9.88 -0.48 -3.34
CA ILE A 75 9.81 -1.01 -1.98
C ILE A 75 9.78 -2.53 -2.14
N ASP A 76 10.76 -3.25 -1.62
CA ASP A 76 10.89 -4.69 -1.88
C ASP A 76 9.65 -5.47 -1.46
N LEU A 77 9.08 -5.11 -0.31
CA LEU A 77 7.84 -5.71 0.19
C LEU A 77 6.64 -5.44 -0.72
N LEU A 78 6.57 -4.27 -1.36
CA LEU A 78 5.50 -3.95 -2.30
C LEU A 78 5.63 -4.82 -3.56
N GLU A 79 6.84 -4.95 -4.09
CA GLU A 79 7.12 -5.78 -5.27
C GLU A 79 6.83 -7.27 -5.00
N GLU A 80 7.20 -7.76 -3.82
CA GLU A 80 6.88 -9.12 -3.38
C GLU A 80 5.36 -9.36 -3.32
N LEU A 81 4.63 -8.45 -2.69
CA LEU A 81 3.18 -8.55 -2.59
C LEU A 81 2.51 -8.47 -3.96
N LEU A 82 2.96 -7.58 -4.84
CA LEU A 82 2.44 -7.48 -6.22
C LEU A 82 2.67 -8.77 -6.98
N LYS A 83 3.87 -9.36 -6.89
CA LYS A 83 4.19 -10.64 -7.54
C LYS A 83 3.32 -11.80 -7.03
N ASN A 84 2.96 -11.77 -5.75
CA ASN A 84 2.14 -12.78 -5.11
C ASN A 84 0.63 -12.48 -5.19
N THR A 85 0.21 -11.44 -5.92
CA THR A 85 -1.21 -11.08 -6.08
C THR A 85 -1.65 -11.30 -7.52
N PRO A 86 -2.71 -12.09 -7.78
CA PRO A 86 -3.25 -12.25 -9.12
C PRO A 86 -3.67 -10.90 -9.73
N PRO A 87 -3.46 -10.67 -11.04
CA PRO A 87 -3.82 -9.42 -11.69
C PRO A 87 -5.27 -9.01 -11.49
N GLY A 88 -6.22 -9.95 -11.54
CA GLY A 88 -7.64 -9.65 -11.32
C GLY A 88 -7.95 -9.18 -9.89
N VAL A 89 -7.19 -9.64 -8.89
CA VAL A 89 -7.29 -9.15 -7.50
C VAL A 89 -6.79 -7.70 -7.40
N ILE A 90 -5.74 -7.34 -8.16
CA ILE A 90 -5.28 -5.95 -8.28
C ILE A 90 -6.33 -5.08 -8.97
N GLU A 91 -6.97 -5.58 -10.04
CA GLU A 91 -8.04 -4.86 -10.74
C GLU A 91 -9.24 -4.58 -9.83
N MET A 92 -9.57 -5.50 -8.92
CA MET A 92 -10.66 -5.31 -7.94
C MET A 92 -10.46 -4.09 -7.03
N LEU A 93 -9.21 -3.64 -6.79
CA LEU A 93 -8.94 -2.40 -6.04
C LEU A 93 -9.50 -1.14 -6.72
N GLN A 94 -9.79 -1.20 -8.01
CA GLN A 94 -10.38 -0.09 -8.78
C GLN A 94 -11.91 -0.04 -8.65
N ILE A 95 -12.55 -1.08 -8.08
CA ILE A 95 -14.00 -1.13 -7.93
C ILE A 95 -14.41 -0.21 -6.77
N LYS A 96 -15.13 0.86 -7.11
CA LYS A 96 -15.70 1.79 -6.12
C LYS A 96 -16.59 1.03 -5.14
N GLY A 97 -16.33 1.22 -3.84
CA GLY A 97 -17.11 0.60 -2.77
C GLY A 97 -16.64 -0.80 -2.34
N ILE A 98 -15.59 -1.36 -2.97
CA ILE A 98 -14.96 -2.60 -2.53
C ILE A 98 -13.58 -2.30 -1.96
N GLY A 99 -13.43 -2.46 -0.64
CA GLY A 99 -12.17 -2.23 0.06
C GLY A 99 -11.31 -3.49 0.21
N PRO A 100 -10.04 -3.36 0.61
CA PRO A 100 -9.08 -4.45 0.77
C PRO A 100 -9.58 -5.67 1.55
N LYS A 101 -10.32 -5.44 2.65
CA LYS A 101 -10.89 -6.52 3.46
C LYS A 101 -11.92 -7.36 2.71
N LYS A 102 -12.73 -6.74 1.87
CA LYS A 102 -13.72 -7.46 1.07
C LYS A 102 -13.04 -8.23 -0.06
N ILE A 103 -12.00 -7.64 -0.65
CA ILE A 103 -11.15 -8.32 -1.64
C ILE A 103 -10.43 -9.52 -1.02
N HIS A 104 -9.95 -9.42 0.23
CA HIS A 104 -9.39 -10.55 0.96
C HIS A 104 -10.38 -11.73 1.00
N THR A 105 -11.63 -11.50 1.41
CA THR A 105 -12.66 -12.56 1.44
C THR A 105 -12.94 -13.12 0.04
N ILE A 106 -13.11 -12.26 -0.98
CA ILE A 106 -13.34 -12.69 -2.37
C ILE A 106 -12.20 -13.59 -2.85
N TRP A 107 -10.95 -13.22 -2.57
CA TRP A 107 -9.80 -13.99 -3.04
C TRP A 107 -9.52 -15.22 -2.16
N LYS A 108 -9.31 -15.03 -0.86
CA LYS A 108 -8.82 -16.07 0.05
C LYS A 108 -9.89 -17.04 0.52
N GLU A 109 -11.14 -16.58 0.66
CA GLU A 109 -12.23 -17.41 1.15
C GLU A 109 -13.09 -17.97 0.00
N MET A 110 -13.33 -17.17 -1.06
CA MET A 110 -14.15 -17.59 -2.20
C MET A 110 -13.34 -18.12 -3.38
N GLY A 111 -12.01 -17.95 -3.38
CA GLY A 111 -11.13 -18.45 -4.45
C GLY A 111 -11.28 -17.69 -5.78
N ILE A 112 -11.84 -16.49 -5.76
CA ILE A 112 -12.09 -15.68 -6.96
C ILE A 112 -10.86 -14.81 -7.23
N GLU A 113 -10.23 -15.01 -8.38
CA GLU A 113 -8.99 -14.32 -8.76
C GLU A 113 -9.16 -13.39 -9.96
N SER A 114 -10.34 -13.40 -10.60
CA SER A 114 -10.64 -12.59 -11.79
C SER A 114 -11.94 -11.79 -11.69
N MET A 115 -12.02 -10.71 -12.47
CA MET A 115 -13.23 -9.90 -12.61
C MET A 115 -14.42 -10.68 -13.20
N GLY A 116 -14.16 -11.65 -14.07
CA GLY A 116 -15.20 -12.49 -14.67
C GLY A 116 -15.84 -13.45 -13.67
N GLU A 117 -15.02 -14.10 -12.85
CA GLU A 117 -15.50 -14.94 -11.74
C GLU A 117 -16.31 -14.12 -10.72
N LEU A 118 -15.85 -12.90 -10.40
CA LEU A 118 -16.57 -12.00 -9.51
C LEU A 118 -17.94 -11.60 -10.06
N LEU A 119 -18.05 -11.35 -11.36
CA LEU A 119 -19.31 -11.02 -12.03
C LEU A 119 -20.28 -12.21 -12.03
N TYR A 120 -19.77 -13.42 -12.21
CA TYR A 120 -20.60 -14.64 -12.20
C TYR A 120 -21.14 -14.98 -10.80
N ALA A 121 -20.40 -14.63 -9.75
CA ALA A 121 -20.78 -14.89 -8.37
C ALA A 121 -21.80 -13.91 -7.77
N CYS A 122 -22.08 -12.79 -8.45
CA CYS A 122 -23.04 -11.75 -8.04
C CYS A 122 -24.36 -11.85 -8.81
#